data_AF-A0A5C5ZHB0-F1
#
_entry.id   AF-A0A5C5ZHB0-F1
#
_cell.length_a   1.000
_cell.length_b   1.000
_cell.length_c   1.000
_cell.angle_alpha   90.00
_cell.angle_beta   90.00
_cell.angle_gamma   90.00
#
_symmetry.space_group_name_H-M   'P 1'
#
loop_
_entity.id
_entity.type
_entity.pdbx_description
1 polymer ?
#
loop_
_entity_poly.entity_id
_entity_poly.type
_entity_poly.pdbx_seq_one_letter_code
_entity_poly.pdbx_strand_id
1 'polypeptide(L)'
;MSQPPTGGSTTAPNGAYSAIDYRWFDDRFAGLRERLLALEESLASLEQKAAENDEPRRPPETREYYSVPEFAGLVGRGEYTVREWCRMARVHAEKCDSGRGEAKSWKIPAGELQRYRDHGLLPATYLR
;
A
#
# COMPACT_ATOMS: atom_id res chain seq x y z
N MET A 1 -75.01 14.24 33.34
CA MET A 1 -74.40 15.55 33.67
C MET A 1 -73.16 15.28 34.48
N SER A 2 -72.03 15.34 33.79
CA SER A 2 -70.69 15.12 34.33
C SER A 2 -70.24 16.35 35.11
N GLN A 3 -69.64 16.15 36.28
CA GLN A 3 -68.61 17.06 36.78
C GLN A 3 -67.43 16.22 37.30
N PRO A 4 -66.19 16.52 36.89
CA PRO A 4 -65.00 15.83 37.36
C PRO A 4 -64.52 16.45 38.68
N PRO A 5 -63.92 15.69 39.61
CA PRO A 5 -63.19 16.27 40.71
C PRO A 5 -61.90 16.94 40.19
N THR A 6 -61.78 18.21 40.55
CA THR A 6 -60.67 19.14 40.32
C THR A 6 -59.34 18.64 40.89
N GLY A 7 -58.32 18.62 40.03
CA GLY A 7 -56.97 19.11 40.35
C GLY A 7 -56.19 18.37 41.44
N GLY A 8 -55.82 17.11 41.20
CA GLY A 8 -54.64 16.52 41.83
C GLY A 8 -53.40 17.07 41.15
N SER A 9 -52.71 18.03 41.77
CA SER A 9 -51.35 18.40 41.37
C SER A 9 -50.43 17.19 41.52
N THR A 10 -50.23 16.46 40.43
CA THR A 10 -49.09 15.55 40.29
C THR A 10 -47.85 16.42 40.21
N THR A 11 -47.30 16.77 41.37
CA THR A 11 -45.92 17.21 41.51
C THR A 11 -45.05 16.08 40.99
N ALA A 12 -44.58 16.19 39.74
CA ALA A 12 -43.46 15.39 39.28
C ALA A 12 -42.30 15.58 40.28
N PRO A 13 -41.57 14.53 40.70
CA PRO A 13 -40.37 14.71 41.49
C PRO A 13 -39.36 15.50 40.66
N ASN A 14 -39.36 16.80 40.90
CA ASN A 14 -38.34 17.75 40.49
C ASN A 14 -37.11 17.45 41.35
N GLY A 15 -36.12 16.73 40.81
CA GLY A 15 -34.98 16.32 41.62
C GLY A 15 -34.01 15.41 40.89
N ALA A 16 -33.15 16.03 40.09
CA ALA A 16 -31.79 15.62 39.80
C ALA A 16 -31.59 14.19 39.29
N TYR A 17 -31.59 14.03 37.96
CA TYR A 17 -30.54 13.20 37.38
C TYR A 17 -29.23 13.79 37.88
N SER A 18 -28.60 13.14 38.86
CA SER A 18 -27.26 13.52 39.30
C SER A 18 -26.41 13.54 38.03
N ALA A 19 -25.94 14.72 37.62
CA ALA A 19 -24.99 14.82 36.54
C ALA A 19 -23.77 14.02 37.00
N ILE A 20 -23.64 12.79 36.50
CA ILE A 20 -22.54 11.90 36.85
C ILE A 20 -21.28 12.64 36.42
N ASP A 21 -20.42 12.99 37.38
CA ASP A 21 -19.18 13.70 37.10
C ASP A 21 -18.17 12.70 36.51
N TYR A 22 -18.03 12.74 35.18
CA TYR A 22 -17.08 11.91 34.43
C TYR A 22 -15.67 12.51 34.36
N ARG A 23 -15.36 13.60 35.08
CA ARG A 23 -14.01 14.20 35.06
C ARG A 23 -12.90 13.21 35.43
N TRP A 24 -13.16 12.27 36.33
CA TRP A 24 -12.19 11.21 36.67
C TRP A 24 -11.82 10.34 35.46
N PHE A 25 -12.75 10.15 34.53
CA PHE A 25 -12.55 9.39 33.30
C PHE A 25 -11.73 10.22 32.31
N ASP A 26 -12.03 11.51 32.17
CA ASP A 26 -11.25 12.43 31.35
C ASP A 26 -9.79 12.53 31.83
N ASP A 27 -9.56 12.63 33.14
CA ASP A 27 -8.21 12.70 33.71
C ASP A 27 -7.43 11.39 33.49
N ARG A 28 -8.09 10.24 33.62
CA ARG A 28 -7.45 8.93 33.38
C ARG A 28 -7.08 8.69 31.92
N PHE A 29 -7.86 9.22 30.99
CA PHE A 29 -7.65 9.01 29.55
C PHE A 29 -7.01 10.22 28.84
N ALA A 30 -6.68 11.29 29.58
CA ALA A 30 -6.01 12.47 29.04
C ALA A 30 -4.74 12.10 28.25
N GLY A 31 -3.88 11.24 28.81
CA GLY A 31 -2.67 10.79 28.14
C GLY A 31 -2.93 9.93 26.88
N LEU A 32 -4.04 9.18 26.83
CA LEU A 32 -4.43 8.44 25.61
C LEU A 32 -4.90 9.42 24.53
N ARG A 33 -5.66 10.45 24.92
CA ARG A 33 -6.12 11.50 24.03
C ARG A 33 -4.95 12.29 23.43
N GLU A 34 -4.00 12.70 24.26
CA GLU A 34 -2.76 13.36 23.81
C GLU A 34 -1.98 12.49 22.83
N ARG A 35 -1.89 11.18 23.12
CA ARG A 35 -1.19 10.24 22.24
C ARG A 35 -1.90 10.04 20.90
N LEU A 36 -3.24 10.02 20.88
CA LEU A 36 -4.01 9.94 19.63
C LEU A 36 -3.80 11.19 18.78
N LEU A 37 -3.84 12.38 19.40
CA LEU A 37 -3.55 13.64 18.71
C LEU A 37 -2.13 13.66 18.12
N ALA A 38 -1.14 13.19 18.89
CA ALA A 38 0.24 13.08 18.40
C ALA A 38 0.38 12.08 17.24
N LEU A 39 -0.41 11.00 17.23
CA LEU A 39 -0.43 10.04 16.12
C LEU A 39 -1.08 10.63 14.87
N GLU A 40 -2.17 11.37 15.02
CA GLU A 40 -2.83 12.08 13.90
C GLU A 40 -1.85 13.07 13.25
N GLU A 41 -1.10 13.83 14.05
CA GLU A 41 -0.06 14.74 13.54
C GLU A 41 1.09 14.00 12.84
N SER A 42 1.56 12.89 13.44
CA SER A 42 2.59 12.06 12.82
C SER A 42 2.13 11.46 11.49
N LEU A 43 0.87 11.06 11.37
CA LEU A 43 0.30 10.55 10.12
C LEU A 43 0.24 11.64 9.05
N ALA A 44 -0.24 12.83 9.41
CA ALA A 44 -0.26 13.98 8.49
C ALA A 44 1.16 14.34 7.99
N SER A 45 2.18 14.28 8.85
CA SER A 45 3.58 14.50 8.45
C SER A 45 4.08 13.42 7.47
N LEU A 46 3.70 12.17 7.66
CA LEU A 46 4.07 11.08 6.76
C LEU A 46 3.35 11.17 5.42
N GLU A 47 2.07 11.51 5.41
CA GLU A 47 1.30 11.73 4.18
C GLU A 47 1.89 12.88 3.36
N GLN A 48 2.28 13.98 4.01
CA GLN A 48 2.95 15.09 3.34
C GLN A 48 4.29 14.67 2.71
N LYS A 49 5.12 13.90 3.44
CA LYS A 49 6.38 13.36 2.92
C LYS A 49 6.15 12.36 1.78
N ALA A 50 5.10 11.56 1.86
CA ALA A 50 4.74 10.64 0.79
C ALA A 50 4.34 11.40 -0.47
N ALA A 51 3.51 12.45 -0.34
CA ALA A 51 3.12 13.31 -1.45
C ALA A 51 4.31 14.08 -2.06
N GLU A 52 5.27 14.52 -1.24
CA GLU A 52 6.51 15.15 -1.71
C GLU A 52 7.39 14.17 -2.50
N ASN A 53 7.47 12.91 -2.07
CA ASN A 53 8.19 11.86 -2.80
C ASN A 53 7.43 11.32 -4.01
N ASP A 54 6.13 11.61 -4.11
CA ASP A 54 5.26 11.26 -5.24
C ASP A 54 5.18 12.39 -6.27
N GLU A 55 6.25 13.20 -6.40
CA GLU A 55 6.53 13.86 -7.68
C GLU A 55 6.31 12.83 -8.80
N PRO A 56 5.66 13.20 -9.93
CA PRO A 56 5.32 12.25 -10.97
C PRO A 56 6.60 11.57 -11.36
N ARG A 57 6.76 10.32 -10.91
CA ARG A 57 7.92 9.48 -11.17
C ARG A 57 7.98 9.44 -12.67
N ARG A 58 8.81 10.32 -13.25
CA ARG A 58 8.99 10.45 -14.69
C ARG A 58 9.11 9.01 -15.16
N PRO A 59 8.21 8.52 -16.05
CA PRO A 59 8.34 7.16 -16.53
C PRO A 59 9.81 7.04 -16.94
N PRO A 60 10.56 6.09 -16.36
CA PRO A 60 11.99 6.01 -16.61
C PRO A 60 12.14 6.07 -18.12
N GLU A 61 12.99 7.00 -18.59
CA GLU A 61 13.20 7.28 -20.01
C GLU A 61 13.04 5.99 -20.79
N THR A 62 12.06 5.95 -21.70
CA THR A 62 11.52 4.74 -22.33
C THR A 62 12.66 3.95 -22.98
N ARG A 63 13.34 3.14 -22.17
CA ARG A 63 14.27 2.13 -22.62
C ARG A 63 13.39 1.04 -23.20
N GLU A 64 13.62 0.65 -24.43
CA GLU A 64 12.83 -0.41 -25.05
C GLU A 64 13.20 -1.78 -24.47
N TYR A 65 14.46 -1.96 -24.07
CA TYR A 65 14.98 -3.22 -23.57
C TYR A 65 15.91 -3.04 -22.37
N TYR A 66 15.91 -4.04 -21.49
CA TYR A 66 16.88 -4.25 -20.41
C TYR A 66 17.78 -5.42 -20.76
N SER A 67 19.05 -5.31 -20.38
CA SER A 67 19.94 -6.46 -20.32
C SER A 67 19.63 -7.31 -19.07
N VAL A 68 20.10 -8.56 -19.06
CA VAL A 68 19.99 -9.46 -17.89
C VAL A 68 20.51 -8.83 -16.58
N PRO A 69 21.72 -8.24 -16.52
CA PRO A 69 22.22 -7.64 -15.28
C PRO A 69 21.36 -6.47 -14.80
N GLU A 70 20.88 -5.63 -15.72
CA GLU A 70 20.00 -4.51 -15.36
C GLU A 70 18.66 -5.01 -14.82
N PHE A 71 18.03 -5.96 -15.51
CA PHE A 71 16.77 -6.54 -15.06
C PHE A 71 16.92 -7.21 -13.69
N ALA A 72 18.02 -7.94 -13.48
CA ALA A 72 18.36 -8.58 -12.20
C ALA A 72 18.45 -7.58 -11.05
N GLY A 73 19.10 -6.43 -11.27
CA GLY A 73 19.14 -5.34 -10.31
C GLY A 73 17.77 -4.75 -10.00
N LEU A 74 16.92 -4.59 -11.02
CA LEU A 74 15.57 -4.02 -10.87
C LEU A 74 14.57 -4.95 -10.15
N VAL A 75 14.75 -6.27 -10.26
CA VAL A 75 13.88 -7.26 -9.59
C VAL A 75 14.48 -7.81 -8.29
N GLY A 76 15.69 -7.40 -7.92
CA GLY A 76 16.39 -7.86 -6.72
C GLY A 76 16.77 -9.35 -6.77
N ARG A 77 17.22 -9.84 -7.93
CA ARG A 77 17.61 -11.25 -8.15
C ARG A 77 19.02 -11.35 -8.71
N GLY A 78 19.60 -12.55 -8.67
CA GLY A 78 20.89 -12.81 -9.29
C GLY A 78 20.79 -12.92 -10.82
N GLU A 79 21.84 -12.51 -11.53
CA GLU A 79 21.90 -12.59 -13.00
C GLU A 79 21.67 -14.00 -13.52
N TYR A 80 22.24 -15.01 -12.83
CA TYR A 80 22.03 -16.42 -13.16
C TYR A 80 20.55 -16.79 -13.12
N THR A 81 19.82 -16.39 -12.07
CA THR A 81 18.40 -16.65 -11.92
C THR A 81 17.59 -16.04 -13.07
N VAL A 82 17.85 -14.78 -13.41
CA VAL A 82 17.16 -14.10 -14.52
C VAL A 82 17.50 -14.75 -15.85
N ARG A 83 18.76 -15.17 -16.06
CA ARG A 83 19.15 -15.90 -17.26
C ARG A 83 18.39 -17.22 -17.41
N GLU A 84 18.23 -17.97 -16.33
CA GLU A 84 17.44 -19.20 -16.32
C GLU A 84 15.96 -18.91 -16.61
N TRP A 85 15.41 -17.80 -16.12
CA TRP A 85 14.05 -17.38 -16.48
C TRP A 85 13.90 -17.11 -17.98
N CYS A 86 14.88 -16.45 -18.60
CA CYS A 86 14.88 -16.24 -20.05
C CYS A 86 14.95 -17.57 -20.80
N ARG A 87 15.79 -18.52 -20.36
CA ARG A 87 15.92 -19.85 -20.99
C ARG A 87 14.65 -20.67 -20.91
N MET A 88 13.95 -20.60 -19.77
CA MET A 88 12.71 -21.32 -19.51
C MET A 88 11.47 -20.57 -20.00
N ALA A 89 11.63 -19.46 -20.74
CA ALA A 89 10.55 -18.59 -21.18
C ALA A 89 9.59 -18.15 -20.05
N ARG A 90 10.12 -18.05 -18.82
CA ARG A 90 9.36 -17.57 -17.64
C ARG A 90 9.26 -16.04 -17.59
N VAL A 91 10.08 -15.39 -18.40
CA VAL A 91 10.00 -13.98 -18.75
C VAL A 91 10.07 -13.83 -20.26
N HIS A 92 9.39 -12.85 -20.83
CA HIS A 92 9.52 -12.49 -22.22
C HIS A 92 10.91 -11.92 -22.44
N ALA A 93 11.73 -12.61 -23.23
CA ALA A 93 13.07 -12.19 -23.57
C ALA A 93 13.39 -12.66 -24.98
N GLU A 94 14.17 -11.85 -25.69
CA GLU A 94 14.64 -12.15 -27.03
C GLU A 94 16.15 -12.34 -27.01
N LYS A 95 16.66 -13.25 -27.85
CA LYS A 95 18.09 -13.47 -28.00
C LYS A 95 18.63 -12.44 -29.00
N CYS A 96 19.64 -11.67 -28.61
CA CYS A 96 20.30 -10.73 -29.52
C CYS A 96 21.13 -11.50 -30.55
N ASP A 97 20.99 -11.14 -31.83
CA ASP A 97 21.80 -11.74 -32.88
C ASP A 97 23.24 -11.21 -32.92
N SER A 98 23.49 -10.05 -32.32
CA SER A 98 24.83 -9.49 -32.16
C SER A 98 25.46 -9.89 -30.82
N GLY A 99 26.44 -10.81 -30.86
CA GLY A 99 27.30 -11.15 -29.73
C GLY A 99 28.48 -12.03 -30.19
N ARG A 100 29.69 -11.83 -29.65
CA ARG A 100 30.81 -12.74 -29.90
C ARG A 100 30.70 -13.95 -28.96
N GLY A 101 30.67 -15.16 -29.53
CA GLY A 101 30.63 -16.44 -28.79
C GLY A 101 29.29 -17.18 -28.84
N GLU A 102 29.24 -18.42 -28.33
CA GLU A 102 28.03 -19.28 -28.32
C GLU A 102 26.91 -18.74 -27.42
N ALA A 103 27.27 -17.90 -26.45
CA ALA A 103 26.36 -17.31 -25.48
C ALA A 103 25.84 -15.94 -25.95
N LYS A 104 25.01 -15.93 -27.01
CA LYS A 104 24.25 -14.72 -27.42
C LYS A 104 23.55 -14.08 -26.20
N SER A 105 23.61 -12.75 -26.09
CA SER A 105 23.00 -11.98 -24.99
C SER A 105 21.47 -11.99 -25.09
N TRP A 106 20.79 -11.83 -23.94
CA TRP A 106 19.34 -11.67 -23.88
C TRP A 106 18.97 -10.19 -23.73
N LYS A 107 17.92 -9.78 -24.43
CA LYS A 107 17.25 -8.48 -24.26
C LYS A 107 15.82 -8.72 -23.75
N ILE A 108 15.44 -8.01 -22.71
CA ILE A 108 14.14 -8.14 -22.03
C ILE A 108 13.34 -6.86 -22.30
N PRO A 109 12.16 -6.90 -22.93
CA PRO A 109 11.38 -5.70 -23.22
C PRO A 109 11.05 -4.92 -21.94
N ALA A 110 11.05 -3.59 -21.94
CA ALA A 110 10.79 -2.86 -20.70
C ALA A 110 9.37 -3.07 -20.12
N GLY A 111 8.38 -3.31 -20.98
CA GLY A 111 7.02 -3.68 -20.55
C GLY A 111 6.99 -4.98 -19.73
N GLU A 112 7.99 -5.84 -19.89
CA GLU A 112 8.11 -7.09 -19.12
C GLU A 112 8.37 -6.83 -17.64
N LEU A 113 9.10 -5.76 -17.30
CA LEU A 113 9.37 -5.42 -15.90
C LEU A 113 8.08 -5.09 -15.16
N GLN A 114 7.20 -4.32 -15.80
CA GLN A 114 5.91 -3.97 -15.22
C GLN A 114 5.04 -5.22 -15.07
N ARG A 115 4.93 -6.04 -16.13
CA ARG A 115 4.20 -7.32 -16.07
C ARG A 115 4.73 -8.25 -14.97
N TYR A 116 6.04 -8.34 -14.78
CA TYR A 116 6.63 -9.12 -13.71
C TYR A 116 6.28 -8.58 -12.32
N ARG A 117 6.22 -7.26 -12.13
CA ARG A 117 5.80 -6.67 -10.86
C ARG A 117 4.33 -6.95 -10.55
N ASP A 118 3.49 -6.93 -11.59
CA ASP A 118 2.04 -7.08 -11.44
C ASP A 118 1.62 -8.56 -11.30
N HIS A 119 2.26 -9.46 -12.04
CA HIS A 119 1.83 -10.88 -12.15
C HIS A 119 2.92 -11.90 -11.77
N GLY A 120 4.16 -11.47 -11.58
CA GLY A 120 5.28 -12.37 -11.30
C GLY A 120 5.81 -13.08 -12.55
N LEU A 121 6.30 -14.31 -12.34
CA LEU A 121 6.87 -15.15 -13.40
C LEU A 121 5.77 -15.85 -14.19
N LEU A 122 5.99 -16.00 -15.50
CA LEU A 122 5.13 -16.84 -16.32
C LEU A 122 5.16 -18.31 -15.83
N PRO A 123 4.07 -19.06 -16.07
CA PRO A 123 4.04 -20.49 -15.86
C PRO A 123 5.24 -21.16 -16.54
N ALA A 124 5.81 -22.17 -15.89
CA ALA A 124 6.82 -22.98 -16.54
C ALA A 124 6.14 -23.81 -17.62
N THR A 125 6.16 -23.32 -18.86
CA THR A 125 5.75 -24.10 -20.00
C THR A 125 6.84 -25.14 -20.23
N TYR A 126 6.57 -26.39 -19.86
CA TYR A 126 7.35 -27.50 -20.38
C TYR A 126 7.13 -27.52 -21.90
N LEU A 127 8.13 -27.09 -22.67
CA LEU A 127 8.15 -27.32 -24.11
C LEU A 127 7.99 -28.83 -24.31
N ARG A 128 6.82 -29.24 -24.81
CA ARG A 128 6.51 -30.62 -25.16
C ARG A 128 7.06 -30.93 -26.54
#